data_AF-A7EEI5-F1
#
_entry.id   AF-A7EEI5-F1
#
_cell.length_a   1.000
_cell.length_b   1.000
_cell.length_c   1.000
_cell.angle_alpha   90.00
_cell.angle_beta   90.00
_cell.angle_gamma   90.00
#
_symmetry.space_group_name_H-M   'P 1'
#
loop_
_entity.id
_entity.type
_entity.pdbx_description
1 polymer ?
#
loop_
_entity_poly.entity_id
_entity_poly.type
_entity_poly.pdbx_seq_one_letter_code
_entity_poly.pdbx_strand_id
1 'polypeptide(L)'
;MSSKTPQPSNPATTSQVTPESTDKDGDIAMGGIEDPKEITVTETLKVALPDRFTGNRQELETFLLQFEIYFQFNQDKFNHDADKSVWAASYLRGEAVKWIQP
;
A
#
# COMPACT_ATOMS: atom_id res chain seq x y z
N MET A 1 -8.22 47.82 -8.44
CA MET A 1 -6.93 47.96 -9.15
C MET A 1 -6.38 46.57 -9.36
N SER A 2 -6.43 46.10 -10.60
CA SER A 2 -5.85 44.83 -11.06
C SER A 2 -4.32 44.89 -11.06
N SER A 3 -3.64 43.77 -10.86
CA SER A 3 -2.36 43.35 -11.50
C SER A 3 -1.90 42.03 -10.86
N LYS A 4 -1.90 40.86 -11.51
CA LYS A 4 -1.20 40.34 -12.72
C LYS A 4 -0.02 39.44 -12.30
N THR A 5 -0.27 38.13 -12.38
CA THR A 5 0.71 37.04 -12.27
C THR A 5 1.69 37.09 -13.45
N PRO A 6 3.01 36.87 -13.25
CA PRO A 6 3.94 36.64 -14.35
C PRO A 6 3.98 35.14 -14.70
N GLN A 7 3.56 34.82 -15.91
CA GLN A 7 3.85 33.56 -16.59
C GLN A 7 5.18 33.71 -17.34
N PRO A 8 6.16 32.80 -17.19
CA PRO A 8 7.31 32.76 -18.08
C PRO A 8 6.94 32.07 -19.40
N SER A 9 7.18 32.81 -20.48
CA SER A 9 7.08 32.41 -21.88
C SER A 9 8.41 31.83 -22.37
N ASN A 10 8.40 30.71 -23.10
CA ASN A 10 9.11 30.41 -24.37
C ASN A 10 9.33 28.90 -24.60
N PRO A 11 9.75 28.45 -25.80
CA PRO A 11 9.38 28.86 -27.16
C PRO A 11 8.98 27.63 -28.02
N ALA A 12 8.46 27.90 -29.22
CA ALA A 12 8.24 26.92 -30.26
C ALA A 12 9.54 26.22 -30.72
N THR A 13 9.48 24.91 -30.93
CA THR A 13 10.34 24.21 -31.92
C THR A 13 9.54 23.09 -32.57
N THR A 14 8.96 23.41 -33.73
CA THR A 14 8.75 22.47 -34.82
C THR A 14 10.12 22.05 -35.34
N SER A 15 10.44 20.77 -35.25
CA SER A 15 11.46 20.09 -36.07
C SER A 15 10.69 19.09 -36.93
N GLN A 16 10.39 19.42 -38.18
CA GLN A 16 11.23 19.20 -39.38
C GLN A 16 11.46 17.72 -39.74
N VAL A 17 10.71 17.29 -40.75
CA VAL A 17 11.08 16.60 -42.01
C VAL A 17 12.16 15.49 -41.98
N THR A 18 11.69 14.26 -42.22
CA THR A 18 12.13 13.17 -43.13
C THR A 18 13.62 12.99 -43.48
N PRO A 19 14.09 11.73 -43.46
CA PRO A 19 14.78 11.17 -44.62
C PRO A 19 14.00 9.98 -45.21
N GLU A 20 13.80 10.06 -46.51
CA GLU A 20 13.22 9.08 -47.40
C GLU A 20 14.31 8.07 -47.78
N SER A 21 14.03 6.77 -47.66
CA SER A 21 14.70 5.74 -48.45
C SER A 21 13.69 4.66 -48.84
N THR A 22 13.21 4.73 -50.07
CA THR A 22 12.63 3.59 -50.79
C THR A 22 13.70 2.52 -50.99
N ASP A 23 13.39 1.25 -50.66
CA ASP A 23 13.53 0.12 -51.56
C ASP A 23 12.86 -1.15 -50.99
N LYS A 24 11.71 -1.48 -51.61
CA LYS A 24 11.17 -2.78 -52.02
C LYS A 24 11.35 -4.05 -51.16
N ASP A 25 10.18 -4.62 -50.88
CA ASP A 25 9.82 -6.04 -50.95
C ASP A 25 10.68 -7.03 -50.17
N GLY A 26 10.23 -7.29 -48.94
CA GLY A 26 10.65 -8.42 -48.13
C GLY A 26 9.69 -8.63 -46.98
N ASP A 27 8.66 -9.44 -47.20
CA ASP A 27 7.84 -10.02 -46.14
C ASP A 27 8.72 -10.79 -45.14
N ILE A 28 9.02 -10.16 -44.00
CA ILE A 28 9.44 -10.84 -42.79
C ILE A 28 8.62 -10.29 -41.62
N ALA A 29 7.38 -10.78 -41.53
CA ALA A 29 6.64 -10.79 -40.29
C ALA A 29 7.38 -11.71 -39.30
N MET A 30 8.26 -11.14 -38.47
CA MET A 30 8.84 -11.86 -37.36
C MET A 30 8.94 -10.97 -36.12
N GLY A 31 8.14 -11.34 -35.12
CA GLY A 31 8.28 -10.88 -33.75
C GLY A 31 7.33 -9.76 -33.39
N GLY A 32 6.12 -10.14 -32.93
CA GLY A 32 5.37 -9.27 -32.05
C GLY A 32 6.26 -8.93 -30.86
N ILE A 33 6.63 -7.66 -30.75
CA ILE A 33 7.22 -7.13 -29.53
C ILE A 33 6.06 -7.10 -28.55
N GLU A 34 5.90 -8.18 -27.81
CA GLU A 34 4.95 -8.24 -26.69
C GLU A 34 5.34 -7.09 -25.76
N ASP A 35 4.42 -6.14 -25.56
CA ASP A 35 4.61 -5.03 -24.63
C ASP A 35 5.21 -5.58 -23.33
N PRO A 36 6.27 -4.97 -22.77
CA PRO A 36 6.84 -5.45 -21.52
C PRO A 36 5.71 -5.52 -20.51
N LYS A 37 5.34 -6.74 -20.12
CA LYS A 37 4.32 -6.99 -19.12
C LYS A 37 4.77 -6.24 -17.87
N GLU A 38 4.16 -5.09 -17.60
CA GLU A 38 4.47 -4.26 -16.46
C GLU A 38 4.22 -5.13 -15.22
N ILE A 39 5.31 -5.59 -14.60
CA ILE A 39 5.24 -6.41 -13.39
C ILE A 39 4.99 -5.42 -12.26
N THR A 40 3.73 -5.03 -12.05
CA THR A 40 3.34 -4.26 -10.87
C THR A 40 3.48 -5.16 -9.66
N VAL A 41 4.64 -5.13 -9.02
CA VAL A 41 4.84 -5.74 -7.69
C VAL A 41 4.15 -4.83 -6.69
N THR A 42 2.86 -5.05 -6.44
CA THR A 42 2.16 -4.45 -5.31
C THR A 42 2.57 -5.19 -4.05
N GLU A 43 3.72 -4.82 -3.48
CA GLU A 43 4.19 -5.38 -2.23
C GLU A 43 3.33 -4.85 -1.08
N THR A 44 2.41 -5.68 -0.58
CA THR A 44 1.58 -5.32 0.57
C THR A 44 2.38 -5.53 1.86
N LEU A 45 2.55 -4.47 2.66
CA LEU A 45 3.19 -4.55 3.96
C LEU A 45 2.44 -5.54 4.87
N LYS A 46 3.14 -6.56 5.36
CA LYS A 46 2.59 -7.56 6.28
C LYS A 46 3.01 -7.21 7.71
N VAL A 47 2.05 -6.87 8.56
CA VAL A 47 2.28 -6.63 9.99
C VAL A 47 2.16 -7.94 10.76
N ALA A 48 3.08 -8.15 11.70
CA ALA A 48 3.08 -9.30 12.59
C ALA A 48 1.81 -9.31 13.47
N LEU A 49 1.34 -10.51 13.84
CA LEU A 49 0.25 -10.64 14.79
C LEU A 49 0.72 -10.29 16.21
N PRO A 50 -0.15 -9.73 17.07
CA PRO A 50 0.18 -9.48 18.47
C PRO A 50 0.50 -10.77 19.24
N ASP A 51 1.21 -10.64 20.36
CA ASP A 51 1.49 -11.75 21.26
C ASP A 51 0.29 -12.07 22.16
N ARG A 52 0.28 -13.27 22.76
CA ARG A 52 -0.73 -13.64 23.77
C ARG A 52 -0.40 -12.97 25.11
N PHE A 53 -1.43 -12.58 25.85
CA PHE A 53 -1.25 -11.92 27.15
C PHE A 53 -1.81 -12.74 28.30
N THR A 54 -0.97 -13.05 29.28
CA THR A 54 -1.32 -13.90 30.42
C THR A 54 -1.86 -13.14 31.63
N GLY A 55 -1.69 -11.81 31.64
CA GLY A 55 -2.06 -10.94 32.78
C GLY A 55 -0.87 -10.23 33.43
N ASN A 56 0.37 -10.43 32.98
CA ASN A 56 1.54 -9.76 33.56
C ASN A 56 1.49 -8.24 33.30
N ARG A 57 1.26 -7.47 34.36
CA ARG A 57 1.14 -6.01 34.27
C ARG A 57 2.39 -5.31 33.72
N GLN A 58 3.57 -5.89 33.85
CA GLN A 58 4.81 -5.32 33.31
C GLN A 58 4.86 -5.36 31.78
N GLU A 59 4.12 -6.28 31.15
CA GLU A 59 4.08 -6.47 29.70
C GLU A 59 2.86 -5.79 29.05
N LEU A 60 1.98 -5.18 29.87
CA LEU A 60 0.70 -4.64 29.40
C LEU A 60 0.89 -3.52 28.37
N GLU A 61 1.83 -2.61 28.59
CA GLU A 61 2.08 -1.50 27.66
C GLU A 61 2.55 -2.02 26.29
N THR A 62 3.49 -2.97 26.30
CA THR A 62 3.96 -3.64 25.07
C THR A 62 2.83 -4.37 24.36
N PHE A 63 2.00 -5.10 25.09
CA PHE A 63 0.85 -5.81 24.55
C PHE A 63 -0.12 -4.83 23.85
N LEU A 64 -0.49 -3.73 24.50
CA LEU A 64 -1.39 -2.73 23.93
C LEU A 64 -0.79 -2.05 22.68
N LEU A 65 0.50 -1.73 22.70
CA LEU A 65 1.19 -1.14 21.56
C LEU A 65 1.15 -2.06 20.33
N GLN A 66 1.32 -3.37 20.50
CA GLN A 66 1.22 -4.33 19.40
C GLN A 66 -0.16 -4.30 18.72
N PHE A 67 -1.23 -4.15 19.50
CA PHE A 67 -2.58 -4.00 18.95
C PHE A 67 -2.76 -2.67 18.23
N GLU A 68 -2.27 -1.57 18.79
CA GLU A 68 -2.35 -0.26 18.16
C GLU A 68 -1.68 -0.28 16.77
N ILE A 69 -0.46 -0.82 16.69
CA ILE A 69 0.25 -1.00 15.42
C ILE A 69 -0.57 -1.89 14.48
N TYR A 70 -1.05 -3.04 14.95
CA TYR A 70 -1.82 -3.96 14.10
C TYR A 70 -3.07 -3.30 13.52
N PHE A 71 -3.85 -2.60 14.35
CA PHE A 71 -5.08 -1.95 13.93
C PHE A 71 -4.83 -0.77 12.99
N GLN A 72 -3.76 -0.01 13.16
CA GLN A 72 -3.43 1.09 12.25
C GLN A 72 -3.13 0.61 10.82
N PHE A 73 -2.47 -0.55 10.68
CA PHE A 73 -2.13 -1.11 9.37
C PHE A 73 -3.21 -2.01 8.75
N ASN A 74 -4.17 -2.51 9.54
CA ASN A 74 -5.20 -3.45 9.09
C ASN A 74 -6.61 -2.88 9.30
N GLN A 75 -6.80 -1.58 9.10
CA GLN A 75 -8.09 -0.90 9.34
C GLN A 75 -9.22 -1.47 8.48
N ASP A 76 -8.90 -1.91 7.27
CA ASP A 76 -9.79 -2.56 6.32
C ASP A 76 -10.36 -3.90 6.81
N LYS A 77 -9.75 -4.52 7.83
CA LYS A 77 -10.20 -5.80 8.41
C LYS A 77 -11.26 -5.66 9.49
N PHE A 78 -11.53 -4.45 9.98
CA PHE A 78 -12.46 -4.21 11.08
C PHE A 78 -13.51 -3.18 10.67
N ASN A 79 -14.77 -3.60 10.67
CA ASN A 79 -15.88 -2.72 10.27
C ASN A 79 -16.28 -1.77 11.42
N HIS A 80 -16.11 -2.20 12.66
CA HIS A 80 -16.48 -1.44 13.86
C HIS A 80 -15.39 -1.53 14.93
N ASP A 81 -15.31 -0.52 15.80
CA ASP A 81 -14.35 -0.54 16.90
C ASP A 81 -14.61 -1.68 17.90
N ALA A 82 -15.86 -2.10 18.06
CA ALA A 82 -16.21 -3.26 18.88
C ALA A 82 -15.56 -4.56 18.37
N ASP A 83 -15.38 -4.70 17.05
CA ASP A 83 -14.74 -5.88 16.44
C ASP A 83 -13.28 -5.99 16.88
N LYS A 84 -12.59 -4.85 17.04
CA LYS A 84 -11.21 -4.78 17.55
C LYS A 84 -11.12 -5.28 18.98
N SER A 85 -12.04 -4.86 19.86
CA SER A 85 -12.07 -5.28 21.26
C SER A 85 -12.34 -6.78 21.41
N VAL A 86 -13.33 -7.31 20.67
CA VAL A 86 -13.64 -8.76 20.67
C VAL A 86 -12.46 -9.55 20.13
N TRP A 87 -11.83 -9.08 19.06
CA TRP A 87 -10.65 -9.73 18.50
C TRP A 87 -9.46 -9.71 19.46
N ALA A 88 -9.18 -8.57 20.11
CA ALA A 88 -8.13 -8.45 21.11
C ALA A 88 -8.36 -9.37 22.33
N ALA A 89 -9.62 -9.54 22.75
CA ALA A 89 -9.99 -10.47 23.81
C ALA A 89 -9.57 -11.93 23.49
N SER A 90 -9.53 -12.31 22.20
CA SER A 90 -9.07 -13.64 21.77
C SER A 90 -7.59 -13.93 22.02
N TYR A 91 -6.80 -12.91 22.40
CA TYR A 91 -5.38 -13.02 22.74
C TYR A 91 -5.11 -13.17 24.23
N LEU A 92 -6.14 -13.00 25.08
CA LEU A 92 -6.01 -13.21 26.53
C LEU A 92 -5.82 -14.69 26.85
N ARG A 93 -4.90 -15.00 27.75
CA ARG A 93 -4.56 -16.34 28.24
C ARG A 93 -4.42 -16.31 29.76
N GLY A 94 -4.36 -17.49 30.38
CA GLY A 94 -4.10 -17.60 31.82
C GLY A 94 -5.07 -16.79 32.67
N GLU A 95 -4.53 -15.97 33.58
CA GLU A 95 -5.32 -15.17 34.51
C GLU A 95 -6.11 -14.06 33.80
N ALA A 96 -5.58 -13.50 32.71
CA ALA A 96 -6.25 -12.43 31.98
C ALA A 96 -7.59 -12.87 31.36
N VAL A 97 -7.77 -14.17 31.05
CA VAL A 97 -9.07 -14.68 30.55
C VAL A 97 -10.18 -14.45 31.57
N LYS A 98 -9.87 -14.49 32.87
CA LYS A 98 -10.87 -14.29 33.93
C LYS A 98 -11.47 -12.88 33.92
N TRP A 99 -10.80 -11.91 33.30
CA TRP A 99 -11.30 -10.53 33.21
C TRP A 99 -12.50 -10.38 32.28
N ILE A 100 -12.67 -11.31 31.34
CA ILE A 100 -13.73 -11.30 30.33
C ILE A 100 -14.75 -12.42 30.54
N GLN A 101 -14.63 -13.19 31.63
CA GLN A 101 -15.60 -14.20 31.99
C GLN A 101 -16.86 -13.54 32.58
N PRO A 102 -18.08 -13.98 32.21
CA PRO A 102 -19.33 -13.46 32.76
C PRO A 102 -19.50 -13.69 34.27
#